data_AF-A0A4Q0ZAH4-F1
#
_entry.id   AF-A0A4Q0ZAH4-F1
#
_cell.length_a   1.000
_cell.length_b   1.000
_cell.length_c   1.000
_cell.angle_alpha   90.00
_cell.angle_beta   90.00
_cell.angle_gamma   90.00
#
_symmetry.space_group_name_H-M   'P 1'
#
loop_
_entity.id
_entity.type
_entity.pdbx_description
1 polymer ?
#
loop_
_entity_poly.entity_id
_entity_poly.type
_entity_poly.pdbx_seq_one_letter_code
_entity_poly.pdbx_strand_id
1 'polypeptide(L)'
;MKNVFLPREFESGHELCFFIHDILANVLVYGEKENIFNYEFALKEEIANNLTDDEDILSFLSKYKLYEERNKVLKTFILPALLSDTLHCIYEALISSKKAKLNVTYMLIRKPIQETLYLLESIVIDEFTFGESMSENPLKLRPSNAGGIEGHQKRINTVLNKLGLSDLFSSLYLTNLRYNKKCDDNFDGICNHAMHLFTEHEAIRTEKLNVNFIFSGWDSKLTQWAYLYSRLPYLMLYLYYIVEYIMEEICPTEKSYIEEMELRVFAHFILWFENLNKDYYTDEILKVVEFAKNKINDFCMKNLKRPFDKLIINNISNNSISDYKDNN
;
A
#
# COMPACT_ATOMS: atom_id res chain seq x y z
N MET A 1 -14.64 6.73 -22.98
CA MET A 1 -13.28 6.13 -23.06
C MET A 1 -13.31 5.04 -24.12
N LYS A 2 -12.58 5.18 -25.24
CA LYS A 2 -12.65 4.25 -26.40
C LYS A 2 -11.47 3.29 -26.55
N ASN A 3 -10.48 3.32 -25.65
CA ASN A 3 -9.23 2.56 -25.79
C ASN A 3 -8.89 1.81 -24.47
N VAL A 4 -9.63 0.74 -24.19
CA VAL A 4 -9.26 -0.23 -23.14
C VAL A 4 -8.52 -1.37 -23.83
N PHE A 5 -7.27 -1.59 -23.45
CA PHE A 5 -6.41 -2.61 -24.04
C PHE A 5 -6.06 -3.73 -23.05
N LEU A 6 -6.51 -3.64 -21.80
CA LEU A 6 -6.24 -4.64 -20.78
C LEU A 6 -6.93 -5.98 -21.16
N PRO A 7 -6.18 -7.09 -21.27
CA PRO A 7 -6.77 -8.42 -21.42
C PRO A 7 -7.65 -8.82 -20.23
N ARG A 8 -8.72 -9.58 -20.51
CA ARG A 8 -9.73 -9.99 -19.50
C ARG A 8 -9.14 -10.76 -18.33
N GLU A 9 -8.12 -11.58 -18.57
CA GLU A 9 -7.43 -12.36 -17.53
C GLU A 9 -6.78 -11.49 -16.44
N PHE A 10 -6.55 -10.20 -16.71
CA PHE A 10 -5.96 -9.27 -15.75
C PHE A 10 -6.97 -8.29 -15.13
N GLU A 11 -8.23 -8.32 -15.55
CA GLU A 11 -9.26 -7.38 -15.09
C GLU A 11 -9.50 -7.50 -13.58
N SER A 12 -9.59 -8.71 -13.03
CA SER A 12 -9.83 -8.90 -11.59
C SER A 12 -8.71 -8.35 -10.72
N GLY A 13 -7.45 -8.50 -11.14
CA GLY A 13 -6.30 -7.94 -10.42
C GLY A 13 -6.27 -6.41 -10.51
N HIS A 14 -6.65 -5.86 -11.66
CA HIS A 14 -6.80 -4.43 -11.85
C HIS A 14 -7.91 -3.83 -10.98
N GLU A 15 -9.08 -4.47 -10.95
CA GLU A 15 -10.23 -4.07 -10.14
C GLU A 15 -9.92 -4.15 -8.64
N LEU A 16 -9.25 -5.21 -8.18
CA LEU A 16 -8.83 -5.33 -6.78
C LEU A 16 -7.86 -4.19 -6.38
N CYS A 17 -6.89 -3.85 -7.24
CA CYS A 17 -5.99 -2.73 -6.96
C CYS A 17 -6.75 -1.40 -6.92
N PHE A 18 -7.70 -1.17 -7.84
CA PHE A 18 -8.54 0.03 -7.84
C PHE A 18 -9.46 0.10 -6.63
N PHE A 19 -10.02 -1.03 -6.20
CA PHE A 19 -10.89 -1.11 -5.04
C PHE A 19 -10.16 -0.69 -3.75
N ILE A 20 -8.95 -1.24 -3.53
CA ILE A 20 -8.12 -0.85 -2.38
C ILE A 20 -7.70 0.62 -2.49
N HIS A 21 -7.33 1.07 -3.68
CA HIS A 21 -7.02 2.47 -3.93
C HIS A 21 -8.19 3.39 -3.53
N ASP A 22 -9.42 3.06 -3.94
CA ASP A 22 -10.59 3.89 -3.69
C ASP A 22 -10.98 3.92 -2.21
N ILE A 23 -10.79 2.81 -1.47
CA ILE A 23 -10.92 2.80 0.00
C ILE A 23 -9.95 3.82 0.61
N LEU A 24 -8.67 3.75 0.25
CA LEU A 24 -7.64 4.66 0.77
C LEU A 24 -7.86 6.11 0.34
N ALA A 25 -8.38 6.35 -0.86
CA ALA A 25 -8.73 7.68 -1.32
C ALA A 25 -9.91 8.25 -0.52
N ASN A 26 -10.90 7.42 -0.17
CA ASN A 26 -12.01 7.84 0.68
C ASN A 26 -11.53 8.24 2.08
N VAL A 27 -10.53 7.56 2.64
CA VAL A 27 -9.90 7.98 3.92
C VAL A 27 -9.41 9.43 3.84
N LEU A 28 -8.77 9.83 2.75
CA LEU A 28 -8.34 11.22 2.55
C LEU A 28 -9.52 12.18 2.40
N VAL A 29 -10.47 11.85 1.52
CA VAL A 29 -11.62 12.72 1.22
C VAL A 29 -12.45 12.98 2.47
N TYR A 30 -12.77 11.94 3.25
CA TYR A 30 -13.49 12.09 4.51
C TYR A 30 -12.62 12.73 5.58
N GLY A 31 -11.33 12.39 5.66
CA GLY A 31 -10.41 12.98 6.62
C GLY A 31 -10.24 14.48 6.45
N GLU A 32 -10.16 14.97 5.22
CA GLU A 32 -10.13 16.42 4.93
C GLU A 32 -11.47 17.08 5.25
N LYS A 33 -12.59 16.46 4.84
CA LYS A 33 -13.93 17.01 5.05
C LYS A 33 -14.28 17.16 6.53
N GLU A 34 -13.93 16.16 7.34
CA GLU A 34 -14.22 16.11 8.77
C GLU A 34 -13.05 16.68 9.61
N ASN A 35 -12.04 17.28 8.97
CA ASN A 35 -10.91 17.95 9.62
C ASN A 35 -10.07 17.02 10.53
N ILE A 36 -10.01 15.72 10.19
CA ILE A 36 -9.36 14.66 10.98
C ILE A 36 -7.84 14.84 11.06
N PHE A 37 -7.22 15.42 10.03
CA PHE A 37 -5.78 15.62 9.95
C PHE A 37 -5.26 16.84 10.73
N ASN A 38 -6.10 17.43 11.58
CA ASN A 38 -5.69 18.48 12.50
C ASN A 38 -5.47 17.90 13.89
N TYR A 39 -4.34 18.28 14.49
CA TYR A 39 -3.99 17.88 15.85
C TYR A 39 -4.06 19.08 16.79
N GLU A 40 -4.99 19.01 17.74
CA GLU A 40 -5.16 20.03 18.79
C GLU A 40 -4.51 19.56 20.09
N PHE A 41 -3.72 20.44 20.71
CA PHE A 41 -3.07 20.18 21.98
C PHE A 41 -2.95 21.47 22.80
N ALA A 42 -2.86 21.33 24.12
CA ALA A 42 -2.75 22.46 25.03
C ALA A 42 -1.28 22.76 25.36
N LEU A 43 -0.91 24.04 25.29
CA LEU A 43 0.38 24.53 25.78
C LEU A 43 0.24 25.10 27.19
N LYS A 44 1.30 24.96 27.99
CA LYS A 44 1.42 25.72 29.24
C LYS A 44 1.56 27.20 28.92
N GLU A 45 0.92 28.06 29.70
CA GLU A 45 0.88 29.51 29.48
C GLU A 45 2.29 30.12 29.35
N GLU A 46 3.24 29.68 30.18
CA GLU A 46 4.65 30.11 30.13
C GLU A 46 5.34 29.83 28.79
N ILE A 47 4.97 28.73 28.12
CA ILE A 47 5.50 28.35 26.81
C ILE A 47 4.73 29.08 25.71
N ALA A 48 3.40 29.11 25.82
CA ALA A 48 2.50 29.75 24.85
C ALA A 48 2.81 31.24 24.66
N ASN A 49 3.19 31.96 25.73
CA ASN A 49 3.56 33.38 25.66
C ASN A 49 4.81 33.65 24.80
N ASN A 50 5.60 32.63 24.48
CA ASN A 50 6.75 32.75 23.59
C ASN A 50 6.43 32.39 22.13
N LEU A 51 5.22 31.90 21.84
CA LEU A 51 4.80 31.59 20.48
C LEU A 51 4.47 32.90 19.76
N THR A 52 5.13 33.13 18.63
CA THR A 52 4.86 34.27 17.75
C THR A 52 4.16 33.82 16.49
N ASP A 53 3.29 34.65 15.92
CA ASP A 53 2.49 34.31 14.74
C ASP A 53 3.31 33.88 13.50
N ASP A 54 4.56 34.33 13.39
CA ASP A 54 5.45 34.04 12.26
C ASP A 54 6.36 32.80 12.47
N GLU A 55 6.31 32.13 13.62
CA GLU A 55 7.18 30.99 13.92
C GLU A 55 6.59 29.67 13.39
N ASP A 56 7.43 28.85 12.74
CA ASP A 56 7.05 27.49 12.37
C ASP A 56 6.82 26.65 13.63
N ILE A 57 5.61 26.09 13.75
CA ILE A 57 5.17 25.30 14.90
C ILE A 57 6.10 24.10 15.18
N LEU A 58 6.65 23.47 14.15
CA LEU A 58 7.55 22.31 14.35
C LEU A 58 8.90 22.73 14.95
N SER A 59 9.40 23.88 14.48
CA SER A 59 10.60 24.51 15.01
C SER A 59 10.40 24.97 16.46
N PHE A 60 9.25 25.57 16.77
CA PHE A 60 8.86 25.97 18.12
C PHE A 60 8.81 24.77 19.08
N LEU A 61 8.09 23.70 18.71
CA LEU A 61 7.96 22.51 19.54
C LEU A 61 9.32 21.85 19.79
N SER A 62 10.21 21.85 18.80
CA SER A 62 11.58 21.35 18.95
C SER A 62 12.40 22.18 19.94
N LYS A 63 12.33 23.51 19.85
CA LYS A 63 13.04 24.46 20.74
C LYS A 63 12.64 24.26 22.22
N TYR A 64 11.36 24.03 22.48
CA TYR A 64 10.83 23.80 23.83
C TYR A 64 10.84 22.31 24.26
N LYS A 65 11.43 21.43 23.45
CA LYS A 65 11.53 19.98 23.71
C LYS A 65 10.17 19.28 23.87
N LEU A 66 9.14 19.80 23.21
CA LEU A 66 7.79 19.23 23.16
C LEU A 66 7.70 18.19 22.03
N TYR A 67 8.54 17.14 22.14
CA TYR A 67 8.72 16.18 21.05
C TYR A 67 7.49 15.31 20.79
N GLU A 68 6.71 14.98 21.83
CA GLU A 68 5.48 14.22 21.65
C GLU A 68 4.49 14.98 20.76
N GLU A 69 4.20 16.24 21.09
CA GLU A 69 3.31 17.08 20.30
C GLU A 69 3.85 17.30 18.90
N ARG A 70 5.16 17.57 18.77
CA ARG A 70 5.81 17.71 17.46
C ARG A 70 5.58 16.49 16.57
N ASN A 71 5.76 15.29 17.12
CA ASN A 71 5.64 14.07 16.33
C ASN A 71 4.19 13.80 15.91
N LYS A 72 3.21 14.09 16.78
CA LYS A 72 1.78 13.99 16.43
C LYS A 72 1.39 14.99 15.35
N VAL A 73 1.88 16.24 15.42
CA VAL A 73 1.71 17.24 14.34
C VAL A 73 2.36 16.75 13.04
N LEU A 74 3.60 16.23 13.10
CA LEU A 74 4.28 15.67 11.92
C LEU A 74 3.49 14.52 11.30
N LYS A 75 2.99 13.59 12.10
CA LYS A 75 2.23 12.41 11.63
C LYS A 75 0.93 12.82 10.95
N THR A 76 0.18 13.72 11.56
CA THR A 76 -1.12 14.22 11.04
C THR A 76 -0.97 15.05 9.77
N PHE A 77 0.15 15.76 9.59
CA PHE A 77 0.46 16.48 8.35
C PHE A 77 1.06 15.58 7.26
N ILE A 78 2.00 14.71 7.61
CA ILE A 78 2.76 13.91 6.63
C ILE A 78 1.90 12.78 6.06
N LEU A 79 1.09 12.10 6.88
CA LEU A 79 0.27 10.99 6.41
C LEU A 79 -0.63 11.36 5.21
N PRO A 80 -1.51 12.38 5.30
CA PRO A 80 -2.40 12.71 4.19
C PRO A 80 -1.63 13.16 2.95
N ALA A 81 -0.56 13.94 3.11
CA ALA A 81 0.26 14.40 2.00
C ALA A 81 0.96 13.23 1.27
N LEU A 82 1.55 12.32 2.03
CA LEU A 82 2.27 11.16 1.51
C LEU A 82 1.32 10.14 0.87
N LEU A 83 0.16 9.91 1.49
CA LEU A 83 -0.87 9.02 0.97
C LEU A 83 -1.48 9.60 -0.32
N SER A 84 -1.76 10.90 -0.36
CA SER A 84 -2.30 11.58 -1.55
C SER A 84 -1.38 11.43 -2.77
N ASP A 85 -0.09 11.76 -2.62
CA ASP A 85 0.92 11.57 -3.68
C ASP A 85 1.01 10.11 -4.14
N THR A 86 0.92 9.18 -3.20
CA THR A 86 0.98 7.73 -3.46
C THR A 86 -0.23 7.25 -4.26
N LEU A 87 -1.43 7.66 -3.86
CA LEU A 87 -2.68 7.29 -4.53
C LEU A 87 -2.75 7.92 -5.92
N HIS A 88 -2.30 9.16 -6.11
CA HIS A 88 -2.17 9.75 -7.45
C HIS A 88 -1.23 8.94 -8.35
N CYS A 89 -0.06 8.54 -7.85
CA CYS A 89 0.86 7.69 -8.60
C CYS A 89 0.23 6.33 -8.97
N ILE A 90 -0.42 5.67 -8.00
CA ILE A 90 -1.08 4.37 -8.21
C ILE A 90 -2.23 4.51 -9.21
N TYR A 91 -3.10 5.50 -9.06
CA TYR A 91 -4.21 5.78 -9.97
C TYR A 91 -3.72 5.92 -11.41
N GLU A 92 -2.75 6.81 -11.64
CA GLU A 92 -2.21 7.05 -12.98
C GLU A 92 -1.48 5.82 -13.53
N ALA A 93 -0.85 5.02 -12.67
CA ALA A 93 -0.24 3.76 -13.08
C ALA A 93 -1.28 2.73 -13.54
N LEU A 94 -2.37 2.57 -12.80
CA LEU A 94 -3.46 1.65 -13.13
C LEU A 94 -4.17 2.11 -14.41
N ILE A 95 -4.49 3.40 -14.55
CA ILE A 95 -5.06 3.96 -15.79
C ILE A 95 -4.12 3.78 -16.98
N SER A 96 -2.81 3.99 -16.80
CA SER A 96 -1.80 3.76 -17.84
C SER A 96 -1.71 2.29 -18.24
N SER A 97 -1.82 1.39 -17.27
CA SER A 97 -1.82 -0.06 -17.49
C SER A 97 -3.01 -0.48 -18.34
N LYS A 98 -4.20 0.04 -18.04
CA LYS A 98 -5.42 -0.21 -18.81
C LYS A 98 -5.32 0.25 -20.27
N LYS A 99 -4.47 1.25 -20.53
CA LYS A 99 -4.15 1.80 -21.85
C LYS A 99 -2.95 1.12 -22.53
N ALA A 100 -2.45 0.00 -21.98
CA ALA A 100 -1.25 -0.72 -22.45
C ALA A 100 0.04 0.11 -22.46
N LYS A 101 0.14 1.12 -21.58
CA LYS A 101 1.32 1.96 -21.37
C LYS A 101 2.12 1.48 -20.17
N LEU A 102 2.56 0.23 -20.22
CA LEU A 102 3.20 -0.44 -19.07
C LEU A 102 4.52 0.20 -18.65
N ASN A 103 5.26 0.82 -19.57
CA ASN A 103 6.43 1.62 -19.20
C ASN A 103 6.07 2.70 -18.17
N VAL A 104 5.03 3.48 -18.47
CA VAL A 104 4.56 4.55 -17.57
C VAL A 104 4.01 3.96 -16.27
N THR A 105 3.30 2.84 -16.33
CA THR A 105 2.82 2.12 -15.15
C THR A 105 3.96 1.77 -14.19
N TYR A 106 5.02 1.12 -14.67
CA TYR A 106 6.13 0.70 -13.82
C TYR A 106 6.99 1.87 -13.32
N MET A 107 7.13 2.93 -14.12
CA MET A 107 7.77 4.17 -13.65
C MET A 107 7.03 4.78 -12.45
N LEU A 108 5.69 4.81 -12.51
CA LEU A 108 4.85 5.44 -11.50
C LEU A 108 4.74 4.63 -10.20
N ILE A 109 4.63 3.30 -10.25
CA ILE A 109 4.48 2.49 -9.03
C ILE A 109 5.78 2.35 -8.22
N ARG A 110 6.94 2.64 -8.83
CA ARG A 110 8.25 2.50 -8.17
C ARG A 110 8.31 3.27 -6.86
N LYS A 111 7.94 4.56 -6.88
CA LYS A 111 8.00 5.45 -5.69
C LYS A 111 7.05 4.97 -4.58
N PRO A 112 5.75 4.71 -4.83
CA PRO A 112 4.84 4.08 -3.86
C PRO A 112 5.42 2.83 -3.19
N ILE A 113 5.94 1.90 -3.98
CA ILE A 113 6.35 0.58 -3.49
C ILE A 113 7.67 0.65 -2.70
N GLN A 114 8.65 1.42 -3.17
CA GLN A 114 9.99 1.42 -2.61
C GLN A 114 10.25 2.54 -1.60
N GLU A 115 9.67 3.72 -1.81
CA GLU A 115 10.02 4.92 -1.04
C GLU A 115 8.89 5.30 -0.08
N THR A 116 7.64 5.39 -0.56
CA THR A 116 6.50 5.74 0.30
C THR A 116 6.29 4.69 1.39
N LEU A 117 6.16 3.41 1.02
CA LEU A 117 5.94 2.36 2.02
C LEU A 117 7.07 2.34 3.06
N TYR A 118 8.33 2.56 2.66
CA TYR A 118 9.45 2.65 3.61
C TYR A 118 9.28 3.78 4.63
N LEU A 119 8.75 4.92 4.18
CA LEU A 119 8.52 6.08 5.02
C LEU A 119 7.34 5.84 5.98
N LEU A 120 6.23 5.28 5.50
CA LEU A 120 5.10 4.89 6.33
C LEU A 120 5.50 3.83 7.37
N GLU A 121 6.29 2.82 6.98
CA GLU A 121 6.87 1.84 7.91
C GLU A 121 7.73 2.51 8.98
N SER A 122 8.44 3.59 8.66
CA SER A 122 9.26 4.32 9.63
C SER A 122 8.41 4.98 10.71
N ILE A 123 7.24 5.53 10.34
CA ILE A 123 6.26 6.08 11.28
C ILE A 123 5.78 4.97 12.23
N VAL A 124 5.41 3.80 11.69
CA VAL A 124 4.92 2.65 12.47
C VAL A 124 5.99 2.09 13.42
N ILE A 125 7.24 1.98 12.96
CA ILE A 125 8.33 1.39 13.77
C ILE A 125 8.57 2.24 15.02
N ASP A 126 8.79 3.54 14.85
CA ASP A 126 9.08 4.45 15.96
C ASP A 126 8.82 5.90 15.53
N GLU A 127 7.70 6.45 16.00
CA GLU A 127 7.29 7.83 15.78
C GLU A 127 8.31 8.86 16.32
N PHE A 128 9.02 8.57 17.42
CA PHE A 128 10.04 9.47 17.96
C PHE A 128 11.27 9.52 17.07
N THR A 129 11.81 8.35 16.71
CA THR A 129 12.97 8.27 15.79
C THR A 129 12.63 8.84 14.41
N PHE A 130 11.40 8.65 13.94
CA PHE A 130 10.89 9.27 12.72
C PHE A 130 10.90 10.80 12.81
N GLY A 131 10.31 11.37 13.86
CA GLY A 131 10.23 12.82 14.04
C GLY A 131 11.60 13.48 14.25
N GLU A 132 12.50 12.83 14.97
CA GLU A 132 13.90 13.26 15.08
C GLU A 132 14.60 13.24 13.71
N SER A 133 14.47 12.14 12.96
CA SER A 133 15.07 12.02 11.63
C SER A 133 14.53 13.08 10.66
N MET A 134 13.22 13.34 10.66
CA MET A 134 12.61 14.40 9.86
C MET A 134 13.12 15.79 10.23
N SER A 135 13.39 16.04 11.50
CA SER A 135 13.83 17.37 11.98
C SER A 135 15.32 17.61 11.73
N GLU A 136 16.16 16.59 11.94
CA GLU A 136 17.62 16.75 11.91
C GLU A 136 18.24 16.38 10.57
N ASN A 137 17.83 15.25 9.99
CA ASN A 137 18.40 14.74 8.75
C ASN A 137 17.42 13.78 8.04
N PRO A 138 16.51 14.32 7.21
CA PRO A 138 15.53 13.52 6.47
C PRO A 138 16.16 12.45 5.58
N LEU A 139 17.43 12.63 5.17
CA LEU A 139 18.14 11.64 4.36
C LEU A 139 18.31 10.30 5.07
N LYS A 140 18.21 10.25 6.41
CA LYS A 140 18.18 9.01 7.22
C LYS A 140 16.98 8.13 6.84
N LEU A 141 15.88 8.70 6.36
CA LEU A 141 14.64 7.99 6.01
C LEU A 141 14.62 7.47 4.56
N ARG A 142 15.79 7.28 3.94
CA ARG A 142 15.92 6.67 2.62
C ARG A 142 16.03 5.14 2.71
N PRO A 143 15.42 4.39 1.78
CA PRO A 143 15.55 2.93 1.73
C PRO A 143 17.00 2.43 1.75
N SER A 144 17.93 3.17 1.13
CA SER A 144 19.36 2.83 1.11
C SER A 144 20.00 2.70 2.50
N ASN A 145 19.41 3.32 3.53
CA ASN A 145 19.93 3.29 4.89
C ASN A 145 19.40 2.12 5.72
N ALA A 146 18.57 1.25 5.14
CA ALA A 146 18.01 0.11 5.85
C ALA A 146 19.07 -0.88 6.34
N GLY A 147 20.28 -0.89 5.74
CA GLY A 147 21.30 -1.91 5.97
C GLY A 147 21.21 -3.07 4.98
N GLY A 148 20.78 -2.81 3.75
CA GLY A 148 20.60 -3.83 2.72
C GLY A 148 19.38 -4.72 2.94
N ILE A 149 19.36 -5.90 2.31
CA ILE A 149 18.20 -6.80 2.30
C ILE A 149 17.84 -7.31 3.70
N GLU A 150 18.82 -7.73 4.50
CA GLU A 150 18.57 -8.16 5.89
C GLU A 150 17.98 -7.02 6.73
N GLY A 151 18.44 -5.80 6.49
CA GLY A 151 17.96 -4.60 7.14
C GLY A 151 16.50 -4.30 6.81
N HIS A 152 16.13 -4.35 5.52
CA HIS A 152 14.74 -4.23 5.10
C HIS A 152 13.86 -5.33 5.69
N GLN A 153 14.32 -6.59 5.68
CA GLN A 153 13.56 -7.70 6.26
C GLN A 153 13.30 -7.50 7.75
N LYS A 154 14.31 -7.10 8.52
CA LYS A 154 14.16 -6.81 9.97
C LYS A 154 13.13 -5.70 10.20
N ARG A 155 13.20 -4.61 9.43
CA ARG A 155 12.26 -3.49 9.54
C ARG A 155 10.82 -3.91 9.25
N ILE A 156 10.60 -4.60 8.11
CA ILE A 156 9.27 -5.09 7.75
C ILE A 156 8.77 -6.09 8.80
N ASN A 157 9.62 -6.96 9.33
CA ASN A 157 9.25 -7.88 10.39
C ASN A 157 8.78 -7.16 11.67
N THR A 158 9.45 -6.07 12.05
CA THR A 158 9.00 -5.23 13.17
C THR A 158 7.62 -4.64 12.90
N VAL A 159 7.38 -4.14 11.68
CA VAL A 159 6.07 -3.61 11.27
C VAL A 159 4.99 -4.70 11.35
N LEU A 160 5.23 -5.87 10.76
CA LEU A 160 4.27 -6.98 10.79
C LEU A 160 3.93 -7.41 12.23
N ASN A 161 4.92 -7.46 13.12
CA ASN A 161 4.68 -7.77 14.52
C ASN A 161 3.82 -6.70 15.23
N LYS A 162 4.06 -5.41 14.96
CA LYS A 162 3.25 -4.32 15.52
C LYS A 162 1.80 -4.34 15.03
N LEU A 163 1.59 -4.67 13.76
CA LEU A 163 0.27 -4.75 13.16
C LEU A 163 -0.44 -6.09 13.46
N GLY A 164 0.24 -7.07 14.05
CA GLY A 164 -0.31 -8.42 14.25
C GLY A 164 -0.51 -9.22 12.95
N LEU A 165 0.31 -8.93 11.93
CA LEU A 165 0.15 -9.44 10.56
C LEU A 165 1.19 -10.47 10.14
N SER A 166 2.04 -10.94 11.05
CA SER A 166 3.08 -11.94 10.76
C SER A 166 2.51 -13.29 10.30
N ASP A 167 1.26 -13.58 10.67
CA ASP A 167 0.52 -14.75 10.18
C ASP A 167 -0.11 -14.54 8.80
N LEU A 168 -0.20 -13.32 8.30
CA LEU A 168 -0.75 -13.02 6.98
C LEU A 168 0.35 -12.74 5.94
N PHE A 169 1.41 -12.03 6.35
CA PHE A 169 2.48 -11.58 5.47
C PHE A 169 3.83 -12.23 5.82
N SER A 170 4.68 -12.34 4.79
CA SER A 170 6.09 -12.75 4.95
C SER A 170 6.98 -11.53 4.82
N SER A 171 7.73 -11.20 5.87
CA SER A 171 8.70 -10.10 5.84
C SER A 171 9.79 -10.33 4.79
N LEU A 172 10.19 -11.59 4.60
CA LEU A 172 11.13 -11.99 3.56
C LEU A 172 10.56 -11.74 2.16
N TYR A 173 9.32 -12.16 1.91
CA TYR A 173 8.70 -12.01 0.60
C TYR A 173 8.45 -10.54 0.24
N LEU A 174 7.92 -9.74 1.18
CA LEU A 174 7.77 -8.29 1.00
C LEU A 174 9.12 -7.61 0.71
N THR A 175 10.19 -8.04 1.40
CA THR A 175 11.54 -7.52 1.16
C THR A 175 12.03 -7.89 -0.23
N ASN A 176 11.87 -9.16 -0.62
CA ASN A 176 12.29 -9.65 -1.92
C ASN A 176 11.60 -8.90 -3.05
N LEU A 177 10.27 -8.81 -2.95
CA LEU A 177 9.40 -8.19 -3.93
C LEU A 177 9.71 -6.70 -4.14
N ARG A 178 10.28 -6.01 -3.15
CA ARG A 178 10.48 -4.55 -3.19
C ARG A 178 11.93 -4.13 -3.43
N TYR A 179 12.88 -4.88 -2.88
CA TYR A 179 14.27 -4.43 -2.76
C TYR A 179 15.32 -5.43 -3.26
N ASN A 180 15.00 -6.72 -3.35
CA ASN A 180 16.01 -7.73 -3.67
C ASN A 180 16.23 -7.91 -5.17
N LYS A 181 17.21 -7.19 -5.71
CA LYS A 181 17.60 -7.24 -7.13
C LYS A 181 18.12 -8.60 -7.61
N LYS A 182 18.43 -9.52 -6.68
CA LYS A 182 18.91 -10.87 -6.99
C LYS A 182 17.78 -11.90 -7.08
N CYS A 183 16.57 -11.52 -6.66
CA CYS A 183 15.39 -12.38 -6.76
C CYS A 183 14.67 -12.03 -8.06
N ASP A 184 14.35 -12.99 -8.92
CA ASP A 184 13.64 -12.68 -10.18
C ASP A 184 12.23 -12.11 -9.93
N ASP A 185 11.60 -12.50 -8.81
CA ASP A 185 10.30 -12.00 -8.38
C ASP A 185 10.43 -10.68 -7.58
N ASN A 186 10.85 -9.61 -8.26
CA ASN A 186 11.00 -8.28 -7.66
C ASN A 186 10.54 -7.12 -8.56
N PHE A 187 9.94 -6.09 -7.95
CA PHE A 187 9.58 -4.85 -8.64
C PHE A 187 10.78 -3.94 -8.93
N ASP A 188 11.89 -4.02 -8.19
CA ASP A 188 13.04 -3.12 -8.43
C ASP A 188 13.58 -3.29 -9.86
N GLY A 189 13.75 -4.52 -10.30
CA GLY A 189 14.28 -4.85 -11.62
C GLY A 189 13.40 -4.32 -12.74
N ILE A 190 12.11 -4.67 -12.72
CA ILE A 190 11.16 -4.26 -13.76
C ILE A 190 10.88 -2.75 -13.76
N CYS A 191 10.86 -2.11 -12.58
CA CYS A 191 10.74 -0.66 -12.49
C CYS A 191 11.99 0.05 -13.02
N ASN A 192 13.19 -0.48 -12.75
CA ASN A 192 14.43 0.08 -13.28
C ASN A 192 14.49 -0.07 -14.81
N HIS A 193 14.03 -1.18 -15.37
CA HIS A 193 13.88 -1.33 -16.82
C HIS A 193 12.91 -0.32 -17.44
N ALA A 194 11.87 0.09 -16.72
CA ALA A 194 10.94 1.11 -17.18
C ALA A 194 11.52 2.53 -17.07
N MET A 195 12.30 2.80 -16.02
CA MET A 195 12.94 4.10 -15.78
C MET A 195 14.12 4.38 -16.71
N HIS A 196 14.89 3.36 -17.07
CA HIS A 196 16.15 3.51 -17.80
C HIS A 196 16.06 2.97 -19.22
N LEU A 197 16.55 3.74 -20.20
CA LEU A 197 16.64 3.32 -21.60
C LEU A 197 17.55 2.09 -21.79
N PHE A 198 18.64 2.08 -21.02
CA PHE A 198 19.62 1.00 -20.99
C PHE A 198 19.94 0.68 -19.53
N THR A 199 20.08 -0.60 -19.22
CA THR A 199 20.39 -1.12 -17.89
C THR A 199 21.63 -2.01 -17.97
N GLU A 200 22.57 -1.83 -17.05
CA GLU A 200 23.88 -2.51 -17.07
C GLU A 200 24.00 -3.63 -16.03
N HIS A 201 23.12 -3.64 -15.03
CA HIS A 201 23.13 -4.64 -13.96
C HIS A 201 22.81 -6.02 -14.54
N GLU A 202 23.60 -7.04 -14.18
CA GLU A 202 23.59 -8.37 -14.80
C GLU A 202 22.18 -8.99 -14.87
N ALA A 203 21.41 -8.90 -13.78
CA ALA A 203 20.04 -9.44 -13.70
C ALA A 203 19.01 -8.74 -14.60
N ILE A 204 19.28 -7.51 -15.03
CA ILE A 204 18.34 -6.67 -15.82
C ILE A 204 19.04 -6.03 -17.01
N ARG A 205 20.08 -6.65 -17.56
CA ARG A 205 20.89 -6.02 -18.60
C ARG A 205 20.09 -5.89 -19.89
N THR A 206 20.11 -4.72 -20.52
CA THR A 206 19.45 -4.54 -21.83
C THR A 206 20.12 -5.42 -22.88
N GLU A 207 19.31 -6.19 -23.61
CA GLU A 207 19.78 -7.01 -24.72
C GLU A 207 20.36 -6.17 -25.86
N LYS A 208 21.24 -6.76 -26.66
CA LYS A 208 21.79 -6.09 -27.85
C LYS A 208 20.65 -5.69 -28.79
N LEU A 209 20.71 -4.47 -29.32
CA LEU A 209 19.70 -3.90 -30.21
C LEU A 209 18.30 -3.72 -29.58
N ASN A 210 18.21 -3.68 -28.25
CA ASN A 210 16.98 -3.42 -27.51
C ASN A 210 17.07 -2.07 -26.75
N VAL A 211 15.93 -1.41 -26.51
CA VAL A 211 15.79 -0.21 -25.66
C VAL A 211 14.70 -0.48 -24.62
N ASN A 212 14.93 -1.48 -23.77
CA ASN A 212 14.06 -1.93 -22.69
C ASN A 212 12.56 -1.85 -23.05
N PHE A 213 11.78 -1.12 -22.26
CA PHE A 213 10.33 -1.04 -22.39
C PHE A 213 9.85 -0.32 -23.66
N ILE A 214 10.70 0.47 -24.33
CA ILE A 214 10.33 1.16 -25.56
C ILE A 214 10.00 0.16 -26.67
N PHE A 215 10.69 -0.98 -26.71
CA PHE A 215 10.46 -2.03 -27.71
C PHE A 215 9.55 -3.15 -27.22
N SER A 216 8.84 -2.96 -26.10
CA SER A 216 7.87 -3.95 -25.62
C SER A 216 6.70 -4.10 -26.60
N GLY A 217 6.72 -5.21 -27.34
CA GLY A 217 5.61 -5.68 -28.16
C GLY A 217 4.46 -6.23 -27.33
N TRP A 218 3.44 -6.78 -27.99
CA TRP A 218 2.25 -7.29 -27.30
C TRP A 218 2.56 -8.44 -26.34
N ASP A 219 3.39 -9.41 -26.77
CA ASP A 219 3.75 -10.55 -25.92
C ASP A 219 4.52 -10.12 -24.67
N SER A 220 5.43 -9.15 -24.79
CA SER A 220 6.11 -8.55 -23.64
C SER A 220 5.12 -7.84 -22.71
N LYS A 221 4.07 -7.21 -23.25
CA LYS A 221 3.04 -6.56 -22.42
C LYS A 221 2.18 -7.58 -21.68
N LEU A 222 1.91 -8.74 -22.27
CA LEU A 222 1.21 -9.83 -21.58
C LEU A 222 2.00 -10.30 -20.35
N THR A 223 3.31 -10.55 -20.49
CA THR A 223 4.14 -10.96 -19.35
C THR A 223 4.28 -9.86 -18.30
N GLN A 224 4.38 -8.60 -18.73
CA GLN A 224 4.38 -7.44 -17.84
C GLN A 224 3.04 -7.32 -17.08
N TRP A 225 1.89 -7.39 -17.74
CA TRP A 225 0.60 -7.38 -17.05
C TRP A 225 0.45 -8.55 -16.07
N ALA A 226 0.86 -9.74 -16.49
CA ALA A 226 0.82 -10.92 -15.65
C ALA A 226 1.68 -10.73 -14.39
N TYR A 227 2.88 -10.18 -14.52
CA TYR A 227 3.72 -9.85 -13.36
C TYR A 227 3.08 -8.77 -12.47
N LEU A 228 2.63 -7.66 -13.07
CA LEU A 228 1.99 -6.56 -12.35
C LEU A 228 0.82 -7.06 -11.50
N TYR A 229 -0.14 -7.73 -12.13
CA TYR A 229 -1.40 -8.11 -11.49
C TYR A 229 -1.32 -9.41 -10.71
N SER A 230 -0.23 -10.15 -10.78
CA SER A 230 0.04 -11.27 -9.86
C SER A 230 0.69 -10.84 -8.54
N ARG A 231 1.27 -9.63 -8.46
CA ARG A 231 2.03 -9.16 -7.29
C ARG A 231 1.53 -7.88 -6.66
N LEU A 232 1.07 -6.92 -7.47
CA LEU A 232 0.61 -5.62 -6.99
C LEU A 232 -0.54 -5.73 -5.97
N PRO A 233 -1.55 -6.63 -6.13
CA PRO A 233 -2.59 -6.78 -5.12
C PRO A 233 -2.05 -7.05 -3.71
N TYR A 234 -1.04 -7.91 -3.59
CA TYR A 234 -0.41 -8.24 -2.30
C TYR A 234 0.22 -7.01 -1.63
N LEU A 235 0.88 -6.15 -2.41
CA LEU A 235 1.46 -4.90 -1.93
C LEU A 235 0.39 -3.84 -1.61
N MET A 236 -0.70 -3.79 -2.38
CA MET A 236 -1.83 -2.91 -2.10
C MET A 236 -2.51 -3.29 -0.77
N LEU A 237 -2.68 -4.58 -0.48
CA LEU A 237 -3.19 -5.04 0.80
C LEU A 237 -2.25 -4.67 1.96
N TYR A 238 -0.94 -4.79 1.75
CA TYR A 238 0.04 -4.37 2.75
C TYR A 238 -0.03 -2.85 3.01
N LEU A 239 -0.13 -2.04 1.96
CA LEU A 239 -0.33 -0.59 2.07
C LEU A 239 -1.62 -0.27 2.83
N TYR A 240 -2.72 -0.97 2.53
CA TYR A 240 -4.00 -0.82 3.22
C TYR A 240 -3.84 -0.96 4.73
N TYR A 241 -3.27 -2.07 5.20
CA TYR A 241 -3.10 -2.29 6.64
C TYR A 241 -2.14 -1.30 7.32
N ILE A 242 -1.09 -0.84 6.62
CA ILE A 242 -0.22 0.21 7.17
C ILE A 242 -0.98 1.50 7.38
N VAL A 243 -1.78 1.92 6.38
CA VAL A 243 -2.55 3.17 6.48
C VAL A 243 -3.60 3.04 7.58
N GLU A 244 -4.35 1.94 7.63
CA GLU A 244 -5.35 1.70 8.68
C GLU A 244 -4.73 1.77 10.08
N TYR A 245 -3.54 1.17 10.27
CA TYR A 245 -2.83 1.23 11.56
C TYR A 245 -2.46 2.66 11.96
N ILE A 246 -1.92 3.46 11.04
CA ILE A 246 -1.57 4.85 11.34
C ILE A 246 -2.83 5.69 11.58
N MET A 247 -3.90 5.44 10.82
CA MET A 247 -5.18 6.12 10.97
C MET A 247 -5.86 5.81 12.30
N GLU A 248 -5.77 4.58 12.82
CA GLU A 248 -6.34 4.21 14.12
C GLU A 248 -5.83 5.11 15.25
N GLU A 249 -4.56 5.53 15.20
CA GLU A 249 -3.97 6.45 16.18
C GLU A 249 -4.41 7.91 16.01
N ILE A 250 -4.81 8.32 14.80
CA ILE A 250 -5.24 9.69 14.50
C ILE A 250 -6.74 9.83 14.76
N CYS A 251 -7.54 8.94 14.20
CA CYS A 251 -8.99 8.91 14.34
C CYS A 251 -9.49 7.46 14.28
N PRO A 252 -9.78 6.85 15.44
CA PRO A 252 -10.34 5.52 15.49
C PRO A 252 -11.65 5.43 14.69
N THR A 253 -11.68 4.50 13.73
CA THR A 253 -12.88 4.23 12.94
C THR A 253 -13.72 3.15 13.61
N GLU A 254 -15.04 3.16 13.38
CA GLU A 254 -15.92 2.13 13.94
C GLU A 254 -15.50 0.73 13.46
N LYS A 255 -15.31 -0.19 14.41
CA LYS A 255 -14.86 -1.56 14.13
C LYS A 255 -15.73 -2.28 13.09
N SER A 256 -17.04 -2.05 13.10
CA SER A 256 -17.97 -2.67 12.15
C SER A 256 -17.69 -2.26 10.70
N TYR A 257 -17.33 -0.99 10.47
CA TYR A 257 -16.94 -0.47 9.17
C TYR A 257 -15.63 -1.08 8.69
N ILE A 258 -14.63 -1.17 9.57
CA ILE A 258 -13.33 -1.79 9.26
C ILE A 258 -13.53 -3.27 8.87
N GLU A 259 -14.31 -4.01 9.66
CA GLU A 259 -14.65 -5.42 9.38
C GLU A 259 -15.38 -5.56 8.04
N GLU A 260 -16.30 -4.63 7.71
CA GLU A 260 -16.99 -4.62 6.42
C GLU A 260 -16.03 -4.39 5.26
N MET A 261 -15.19 -3.35 5.32
CA MET A 261 -14.22 -3.07 4.26
C MET A 261 -13.23 -4.22 4.08
N GLU A 262 -12.74 -4.81 5.17
CA GLU A 262 -11.85 -5.97 5.14
C GLU A 262 -12.51 -7.17 4.43
N LEU A 263 -13.77 -7.48 4.74
CA LEU A 263 -14.51 -8.57 4.07
C LEU A 263 -14.67 -8.33 2.57
N ARG A 264 -14.89 -7.07 2.16
CA ARG A 264 -14.99 -6.71 0.74
C ARG A 264 -13.66 -6.85 0.01
N VAL A 265 -12.57 -6.39 0.63
CA VAL A 265 -11.21 -6.57 0.10
C VAL A 265 -10.91 -8.06 -0.06
N PHE A 266 -11.23 -8.88 0.95
CA PHE A 266 -11.05 -10.33 0.89
C PHE A 266 -11.89 -11.01 -0.17
N ALA A 267 -13.12 -10.55 -0.41
CA ALA A 267 -13.95 -11.07 -1.48
C ALA A 267 -13.29 -10.79 -2.85
N HIS A 268 -12.81 -9.57 -3.09
CA HIS A 268 -12.05 -9.24 -4.29
C HIS A 268 -10.76 -10.06 -4.41
N PHE A 269 -10.06 -10.34 -3.32
CA PHE A 269 -8.87 -11.20 -3.30
C PHE A 269 -9.17 -12.64 -3.73
N ILE A 270 -10.27 -13.22 -3.26
CA ILE A 270 -10.68 -14.57 -3.67
C ILE A 270 -11.01 -14.59 -5.16
N LEU A 271 -11.79 -13.61 -5.65
CA LEU A 271 -12.14 -13.51 -7.08
C LEU A 271 -10.92 -13.28 -7.97
N TRP A 272 -9.98 -12.46 -7.52
CA TRP A 272 -8.71 -12.26 -8.21
C TRP A 272 -7.92 -13.57 -8.31
N PHE A 273 -7.79 -14.31 -7.20
CA PHE A 273 -7.04 -15.56 -7.17
C PHE A 273 -7.66 -16.64 -8.07
N GLU A 274 -8.99 -16.69 -8.22
CA GLU A 274 -9.65 -17.62 -9.16
C GLU A 274 -9.22 -17.42 -10.62
N ASN A 275 -8.86 -16.19 -11.00
CA ASN A 275 -8.42 -15.84 -12.35
C ASN A 275 -6.89 -15.81 -12.50
N LEU A 276 -6.15 -15.94 -11.39
CA LEU A 276 -4.69 -15.90 -11.41
C LEU A 276 -4.15 -17.17 -12.07
N ASN A 277 -3.23 -17.01 -13.03
CA ASN A 277 -2.52 -18.17 -13.59
C ASN A 277 -1.69 -18.84 -12.49
N LYS A 278 -1.79 -20.18 -12.40
CA LYS A 278 -1.10 -21.05 -11.45
C LYS A 278 0.42 -20.88 -11.46
N ASP A 279 1.00 -20.50 -12.58
CA ASP A 279 2.44 -20.22 -12.70
C ASP A 279 2.90 -19.07 -11.78
N TYR A 280 1.97 -18.21 -11.35
CA TYR A 280 2.23 -17.11 -10.44
C TYR A 280 1.83 -17.38 -9.00
N TYR A 281 1.42 -18.61 -8.66
CA TYR A 281 1.11 -18.94 -7.27
C TYR A 281 2.38 -18.88 -6.42
N THR A 282 2.24 -18.33 -5.22
CA THR A 282 3.26 -18.38 -4.18
C THR A 282 2.60 -18.80 -2.87
N ASP A 283 3.39 -19.36 -1.96
CA ASP A 283 2.90 -19.75 -0.64
C ASP A 283 2.32 -18.54 0.10
N GLU A 284 2.90 -17.35 -0.09
CA GLU A 284 2.41 -16.11 0.52
C GLU A 284 1.05 -15.66 -0.02
N ILE A 285 0.82 -15.78 -1.33
CA ILE A 285 -0.49 -15.47 -1.93
C ILE A 285 -1.53 -16.50 -1.45
N LEU A 286 -1.17 -17.78 -1.45
CA LEU A 286 -2.03 -18.86 -0.97
C LEU A 286 -2.44 -18.65 0.49
N LYS A 287 -1.50 -18.23 1.34
CA LYS A 287 -1.74 -17.91 2.76
C LYS A 287 -2.77 -16.79 2.92
N VAL A 288 -2.64 -15.70 2.15
CA VAL A 288 -3.62 -14.60 2.16
C VAL A 288 -5.00 -15.07 1.72
N VAL A 289 -5.06 -15.88 0.67
CA VAL A 289 -6.33 -16.40 0.13
C VAL A 289 -7.00 -17.37 1.12
N GLU A 290 -6.24 -18.22 1.79
CA GLU A 290 -6.75 -19.10 2.83
C GLU A 290 -7.29 -18.31 4.02
N PHE A 291 -6.56 -17.29 4.46
CA PHE A 291 -7.01 -16.38 5.51
C PHE A 291 -8.31 -15.66 5.11
N ALA A 292 -8.37 -15.12 3.90
CA ALA A 292 -9.57 -14.45 3.35
C ALA A 292 -10.78 -15.39 3.31
N LYS A 293 -10.58 -16.64 2.85
CA LYS A 293 -11.64 -17.66 2.83
C LYS A 293 -12.15 -17.99 4.23
N ASN A 294 -11.25 -18.18 5.19
CA ASN A 294 -11.62 -18.47 6.57
C ASN A 294 -12.43 -17.31 7.18
N LYS A 295 -11.97 -16.06 7.00
CA LYS A 295 -12.67 -14.86 7.46
C LYS A 295 -14.09 -14.73 6.88
N ILE A 296 -14.23 -14.91 5.57
CA ILE A 296 -15.54 -14.85 4.90
C ILE A 296 -16.42 -16.01 5.35
N ASN A 297 -15.87 -17.21 5.53
CA ASN A 297 -16.62 -18.37 6.03
C ASN A 297 -17.13 -18.13 7.45
N ASP A 298 -16.30 -17.60 8.35
CA ASP A 298 -16.70 -17.27 9.71
C ASP A 298 -17.83 -16.25 9.72
N PHE A 299 -17.73 -15.21 8.87
CA PHE A 299 -18.81 -14.25 8.68
C PHE A 299 -20.10 -14.91 8.19
N CYS A 300 -20.04 -15.78 7.18
CA CYS A 300 -21.21 -16.45 6.62
C CYS A 300 -21.84 -17.44 7.62
N MET A 301 -21.03 -18.21 8.34
CA MET A 301 -21.52 -19.12 9.37
C MET A 301 -22.17 -18.38 10.55
N LYS A 302 -21.62 -17.22 10.92
CA LYS A 302 -22.19 -16.38 11.99
C LYS A 302 -23.53 -15.76 11.57
N ASN A 303 -23.60 -15.15 10.39
CA ASN A 303 -24.72 -14.30 9.96
C ASN A 303 -25.73 -14.99 9.04
N LEU A 304 -25.29 -15.90 8.16
CA LEU A 304 -26.11 -16.55 7.13
C LEU A 304 -26.39 -18.04 7.44
N LYS A 305 -25.76 -18.61 8.47
CA LYS A 305 -25.89 -20.02 8.88
C LYS A 305 -25.56 -21.03 7.77
N ARG A 306 -24.72 -20.65 6.81
CA ARG A 306 -24.24 -21.50 5.71
C ARG A 306 -22.83 -21.09 5.29
N PRO A 307 -22.04 -21.98 4.68
CA PRO A 307 -20.72 -21.63 4.13
C PRO A 307 -20.87 -20.63 2.98
N PHE A 308 -19.79 -19.90 2.68
CA PHE A 308 -19.79 -19.00 1.53
C PHE A 308 -19.82 -19.79 0.21
N ASP A 309 -20.40 -19.17 -0.81
CA ASP A 309 -20.36 -19.65 -2.19
C ASP A 309 -19.98 -18.48 -3.13
N LYS A 310 -19.85 -18.75 -4.42
CA LYS A 310 -19.46 -17.75 -5.41
C LYS A 310 -20.46 -16.59 -5.52
N LEU A 311 -21.75 -16.84 -5.30
CA LEU A 311 -22.77 -15.79 -5.32
C LEU A 311 -22.59 -14.86 -4.11
N ILE A 312 -22.34 -15.43 -2.93
CA ILE A 312 -22.06 -14.65 -1.71
C ILE A 312 -20.80 -13.80 -1.89
N ILE A 313 -19.71 -14.37 -2.42
CA ILE A 313 -18.47 -13.61 -2.66
C ILE A 313 -18.73 -12.42 -3.60
N ASN A 314 -19.40 -12.66 -4.73
CA ASN A 314 -19.73 -11.61 -5.69
C ASN A 314 -20.64 -10.52 -5.08
N ASN A 315 -21.55 -10.90 -4.18
CA ASN A 315 -22.42 -9.93 -3.52
C ASN A 315 -21.64 -9.15 -2.45
N ILE A 316 -20.77 -9.79 -1.66
CA ILE A 316 -19.92 -9.10 -0.67
C ILE A 316 -19.00 -8.11 -1.38
N SER A 317 -18.37 -8.48 -2.50
CA SER A 317 -17.46 -7.56 -3.21
C SER A 317 -18.19 -6.29 -3.68
N ASN A 318 -19.42 -6.44 -4.18
CA ASN A 318 -20.14 -5.36 -4.87
C ASN A 318 -21.10 -4.56 -3.99
N ASN A 319 -21.58 -5.09 -2.87
CA ASN A 319 -22.65 -4.48 -2.05
C ASN A 319 -22.22 -4.24 -0.60
N SER A 320 -23.00 -3.46 0.15
CA SER A 320 -22.77 -3.28 1.58
C SER A 320 -23.21 -4.54 2.35
N ILE A 321 -22.54 -4.83 3.46
CA ILE A 321 -22.97 -5.92 4.36
C ILE A 321 -24.35 -5.64 4.97
N SER A 322 -24.74 -4.37 5.11
CA SER A 322 -26.08 -3.99 5.59
C SER A 322 -27.21 -4.61 4.76
N ASP A 323 -27.00 -4.82 3.46
CA ASP A 323 -27.96 -5.45 2.54
C ASP A 323 -28.25 -6.94 2.85
N TYR A 324 -27.45 -7.57 3.73
CA TYR A 324 -27.62 -8.96 4.17
C TYR A 324 -28.44 -9.10 5.46
N LYS A 325 -28.62 -8.02 6.23
CA LYS A 325 -29.37 -8.07 7.49
C LYS A 325 -30.88 -8.04 7.28
N ASP A 326 -31.34 -7.59 6.11
CA ASP A 326 -32.77 -7.37 5.82
C ASP A 326 -33.44 -8.45 4.95
N ASN A 327 -32.74 -9.53 4.59
CA ASN A 327 -33.26 -10.57 3.70
C ASN A 327 -33.34 -11.98 4.32
N ASN A 328 -33.32 -12.10 5.65
CA ASN A 328 -33.54 -13.38 6.36
C ASN A 328 -34.65 -13.28 7.40
#